data_AF-A0A4R9C1T4-F1
#
_entry.id   AF-A0A4R9C1T4-F1
#
_cell.length_a   1.000
_cell.length_b   1.000
_cell.length_c   1.000
_cell.angle_alpha   90.00
_cell.angle_beta   90.00
_cell.angle_gamma   90.00
#
_symmetry.space_group_name_H-M   'P 1'
#
loop_
_entity.id
_entity.type
_entity.pdbx_description
1 polymer ?
#
loop_
_entity_poly.entity_id
_entity_poly.type
_entity_poly.pdbx_seq_one_letter_code
_entity_poly.pdbx_strand_id
1 'polypeptide(L)'
;GCVKSWKNNWAELSTYFKYPEDIRRLIYTTNSIENFNRQLRKVTKNKAIFTNDYALAKSLYLAMVDASNKWTSRMNQWDLIISQLSIYFEGRI
;
A
#
# COMPACT_ATOMS: atom_id res chain seq x y z
N GLY A 1 -24.12 4.05 -3.23
CA GLY A 1 -24.18 2.75 -2.51
C GLY A 1 -23.07 1.84 -2.98
N CYS A 2 -22.55 0.98 -2.09
CA CYS A 2 -21.39 0.13 -2.36
C CYS A 2 -21.51 -0.65 -3.67
N VAL A 3 -22.65 -1.30 -3.94
CA VAL A 3 -22.91 -2.08 -5.16
C VAL A 3 -22.76 -1.25 -6.45
N LYS A 4 -23.18 0.02 -6.44
CA LYS A 4 -23.04 0.91 -7.60
C LYS A 4 -21.57 1.24 -7.89
N SER A 5 -20.76 1.46 -6.85
CA SER A 5 -19.32 1.69 -7.00
C SER A 5 -18.61 0.45 -7.56
N TRP A 6 -18.94 -0.74 -7.06
CA TRP A 6 -18.38 -2.00 -7.58
C TRP A 6 -18.71 -2.23 -9.05
N LYS A 7 -19.97 -2.01 -9.46
CA LYS A 7 -20.39 -2.14 -10.86
C LYS A 7 -19.68 -1.14 -11.78
N ASN A 8 -19.56 0.11 -11.34
CA ASN A 8 -18.91 1.16 -12.12
C ASN A 8 -17.41 0.91 -12.34
N ASN A 9 -16.72 0.34 -11.35
CA ASN A 9 -15.28 0.09 -11.42
C ASN A 9 -14.94 -1.37 -11.78
N TRP A 10 -15.93 -2.17 -12.19
CA TRP A 10 -15.76 -3.60 -12.41
C TRP A 10 -14.69 -3.93 -13.47
N ALA A 11 -14.60 -3.11 -14.53
CA ALA A 11 -13.60 -3.29 -15.58
C ALA A 11 -12.17 -3.30 -15.02
N GLU A 12 -11.86 -2.37 -14.10
CA GLU A 12 -10.56 -2.30 -13.44
C GLU A 12 -10.40 -3.38 -12.38
N LEU A 13 -11.41 -3.57 -11.52
CA LEU A 13 -11.36 -4.54 -10.43
C LEU A 13 -11.25 -5.99 -10.92
N SER A 14 -11.85 -6.32 -12.07
CA SER A 14 -11.81 -7.67 -12.62
C SER A 14 -10.40 -8.10 -13.08
N THR A 15 -9.49 -7.15 -13.34
CA THR A 15 -8.10 -7.46 -13.68
C THR A 15 -7.37 -8.20 -12.57
N TYR A 16 -7.78 -8.00 -11.32
CA TYR A 16 -7.28 -8.72 -10.15
C TYR A 16 -7.35 -10.24 -10.31
N PHE A 17 -8.41 -10.76 -10.94
CA PHE A 17 -8.61 -12.20 -11.12
C PHE A 17 -7.68 -12.82 -12.16
N LYS A 18 -6.94 -12.01 -12.94
CA LYS A 18 -5.92 -12.49 -13.88
C LYS A 18 -4.65 -12.96 -13.17
N TYR A 19 -4.48 -12.60 -11.89
CA TYR A 19 -3.29 -12.94 -11.12
C TYR A 19 -3.44 -14.30 -10.39
N PRO A 20 -2.37 -15.09 -10.31
CA PRO A 20 -2.27 -16.27 -9.44
C PRO A 20 -2.62 -15.96 -7.99
N GLU A 21 -2.98 -17.00 -7.22
CA GLU A 21 -3.38 -16.86 -5.81
C GLU A 21 -2.30 -16.17 -4.96
N ASP A 22 -1.02 -16.50 -5.16
CA ASP A 22 0.09 -15.93 -4.40
C ASP A 22 0.28 -14.42 -4.65
N ILE A 23 0.02 -13.97 -5.88
CA ILE A 23 0.07 -12.53 -6.24
C ILE A 23 -1.20 -11.83 -5.74
N ARG A 24 -2.36 -12.49 -5.81
CA ARG A 24 -3.64 -11.99 -5.27
C ARG A 24 -3.56 -11.77 -3.76
N ARG A 25 -3.18 -12.82 -3.01
CA ARG A 25 -2.13 -12.78 -1.98
C ARG A 25 -1.67 -11.42 -1.46
N LEU A 26 -0.58 -11.03 -2.10
CA LEU A 26 0.16 -9.80 -1.91
C LEU A 26 -0.73 -8.56 -2.09
N ILE A 27 -1.52 -8.51 -3.17
CA ILE A 27 -2.35 -7.35 -3.51
C ILE A 27 -3.43 -7.08 -2.46
N TYR A 28 -4.12 -8.11 -1.95
CA TYR A 28 -5.17 -7.90 -0.94
C TYR A 28 -4.63 -7.61 0.45
N THR A 29 -3.32 -7.82 0.70
CA THR A 29 -2.73 -7.58 2.01
C THR A 29 -2.61 -6.07 2.26
N THR A 30 -3.71 -5.45 2.67
CA THR A 30 -3.83 -4.00 2.88
C THR A 30 -3.21 -3.52 4.19
N ASN A 31 -2.80 -4.43 5.08
CA ASN A 31 -2.25 -4.11 6.40
C ASN A 31 -1.13 -3.06 6.35
N SER A 32 -0.22 -3.17 5.37
CA SER A 32 0.91 -2.24 5.24
C SER A 32 0.47 -0.82 4.87
N ILE A 33 -0.42 -0.68 3.87
CA ILE A 33 -0.89 0.63 3.41
C ILE A 33 -1.87 1.26 4.41
N GLU A 34 -2.71 0.46 5.06
CA GLU A 34 -3.61 0.92 6.12
C GLU A 34 -2.83 1.40 7.36
N ASN A 35 -1.82 0.64 7.79
CA ASN A 35 -0.97 1.03 8.90
C ASN A 35 -0.18 2.32 8.58
N PHE A 36 0.32 2.45 7.35
CA PHE A 36 0.97 3.68 6.89
C PHE A 36 0.01 4.88 6.93
N ASN A 37 -1.18 4.74 6.34
CA ASN A 37 -2.21 5.78 6.36
C ASN A 37 -2.64 6.15 7.79
N ARG A 38 -2.70 5.19 8.70
CA ARG A 38 -2.97 5.43 10.12
C ARG A 38 -1.88 6.28 10.77
N GLN A 39 -0.60 6.04 10.46
CA GLN A 39 0.51 6.85 10.97
C GLN A 39 0.44 8.29 10.46
N LEU A 40 0.18 8.49 9.16
CA LEU A 40 -0.01 9.83 8.60
C LEU A 40 -1.18 10.59 9.23
N ARG A 41 -2.32 9.90 9.41
CA ARG A 41 -3.50 10.46 10.10
C ARG A 41 -3.20 10.84 11.55
N LYS A 42 -2.36 10.07 12.25
CA LYS A 42 -1.96 10.39 13.63
C LYS A 42 -1.16 11.70 13.70
N VAL A 43 -0.21 11.90 12.78
CA VAL A 43 0.64 13.10 12.77
C VAL A 43 -0.14 14.34 12.38
N THR A 44 -1.08 14.22 11.44
CA THR A 44 -1.95 15.33 11.01
C THR A 44 -3.04 15.65 12.04
N LYS A 45 -3.61 14.65 12.73
CA LYS A 45 -4.62 14.88 13.78
C LYS A 45 -4.04 15.60 15.01
N ASN A 46 -2.77 15.36 15.34
CA ASN A 46 -2.11 15.98 16.49
C ASN A 46 -1.70 17.45 16.24
N LYS A 47 -1.73 17.93 14.99
CA LYS A 47 -1.48 19.34 14.62
C LYS A 47 -2.62 19.86 13.76
N ALA A 48 -3.60 20.50 14.40
CA ALA A 48 -4.78 21.02 13.72
C ALA A 48 -4.49 22.20 12.77
N ILE A 49 -3.38 22.93 12.97
CA ILE A 49 -2.98 24.07 12.15
C ILE A 49 -1.50 23.94 11.82
N PHE A 50 -1.17 24.03 10.53
CA PHE A 50 0.20 24.16 10.05
C PHE A 50 0.47 25.62 9.66
N THR A 51 1.68 26.10 9.93
CA THR A 51 2.04 27.50 9.67
C THR A 51 2.23 27.80 8.18
N ASN A 52 2.59 26.79 7.38
CA ASN A 52 2.65 26.82 5.92
C ASN A 52 2.70 25.38 5.36
N ASP A 53 2.59 25.26 4.03
CA ASP A 53 2.63 23.96 3.34
C ASP A 53 3.95 23.22 3.53
N TYR A 54 5.06 23.94 3.66
CA TYR A 54 6.38 23.34 3.91
C TYR A 54 6.43 22.63 5.27
N ALA A 55 5.80 23.21 6.31
CA ALA A 55 5.72 22.62 7.64
C ALA A 55 4.86 21.33 7.62
N LEU A 56 3.79 21.31 6.83
CA LEU A 56 2.99 20.11 6.59
C LEU A 56 3.80 19.03 5.86
N ALA A 57 4.43 19.38 4.74
CA ALA A 57 5.25 18.47 3.95
C ALA A 57 6.39 17.87 4.79
N LYS A 58 7.09 18.69 5.58
CA LYS A 58 8.14 18.23 6.50
C LYS A 58 7.60 17.26 7.56
N SER A 59 6.41 17.51 8.10
CA SER A 59 5.80 16.62 9.10
C SER A 59 5.42 15.26 8.50
N LEU A 60 4.87 15.25 7.27
CA LEU A 60 4.57 14.02 6.54
C LEU A 60 5.85 13.25 6.18
N TYR A 61 6.90 13.97 5.75
CA TYR A 61 8.20 13.38 5.45
C TYR A 61 8.80 12.68 6.67
N LEU A 62 8.83 13.32 7.83
CA LEU A 62 9.34 12.71 9.06
C LEU A 62 8.53 11.46 9.45
N ALA A 63 7.20 11.51 9.32
CA ALA A 63 6.34 10.35 9.56
C ALA A 63 6.66 9.18 8.59
N MET A 64 6.98 9.49 7.33
CA MET A 64 7.39 8.49 6.34
C MET A 64 8.75 7.88 6.68
N VAL A 65 9.74 8.69 7.08
CA VAL A 65 11.05 8.21 7.52
C VAL A 65 10.90 7.27 8.72
N ASP A 66 10.12 7.66 9.72
CA ASP A 66 9.85 6.83 10.91
C ASP A 66 9.15 5.51 10.57
N ALA A 67 8.21 5.54 9.62
CA ALA A 67 7.54 4.34 9.13
C ALA A 67 8.53 3.42 8.38
N SER A 68 9.37 3.99 7.52
CA SER A 68 10.38 3.26 6.76
C SER A 68 11.41 2.59 7.66
N ASN A 69 11.85 3.27 8.73
CA ASN A 69 12.80 2.70 9.70
C ASN A 69 12.25 1.45 10.42
N LYS A 70 10.93 1.30 10.50
CA LYS A 70 10.26 0.13 11.09
C LYS A 70 9.96 -0.96 10.07
N TRP A 71 10.03 -0.65 8.77
CA TRP A 71 9.82 -1.60 7.68
C TRP A 71 11.09 -2.39 7.34
N THR A 72 11.65 -3.05 8.36
CA THR A 72 12.83 -3.92 8.22
C THR A 72 12.48 -5.40 8.23
N SER A 73 11.26 -5.77 8.63
CA SER A 73 10.80 -7.15 8.65
C SER A 73 10.61 -7.69 7.23
N ARG A 74 11.20 -8.85 6.95
CA ARG A 74 10.97 -9.59 5.70
C ARG A 74 9.50 -9.99 5.62
N MET A 75 8.88 -9.77 4.46
CA MET A 75 7.52 -10.23 4.19
C MET A 75 7.48 -11.76 4.23
N ASN A 76 6.49 -12.32 4.93
CA ASN A 76 6.31 -13.76 4.98
C ASN A 76 6.13 -14.31 3.56
N GLN A 77 6.83 -15.42 3.23
CA GLN A 77 6.75 -16.10 1.94
C GLN A 77 7.22 -15.26 0.73
N TRP A 78 8.01 -14.20 0.96
CA TRP A 78 8.53 -13.37 -0.13
C TRP A 78 9.27 -14.18 -1.21
N ASP A 79 10.03 -15.20 -0.81
CA ASP A 79 10.79 -16.05 -1.75
C ASP A 79 9.89 -16.84 -2.71
N LEU A 80 8.69 -17.24 -2.27
CA LEU A 80 7.70 -17.88 -3.13
C LEU A 80 7.03 -16.86 -4.05
N ILE A 81 6.64 -15.71 -3.50
CA ILE A 81 5.97 -14.64 -4.24
C ILE A 81 6.86 -14.10 -5.36
N ILE A 82 8.15 -13.88 -5.09
CA ILE A 82 9.09 -13.37 -6.09
C ILE A 82 9.29 -14.39 -7.22
N SER A 83 9.37 -15.69 -6.91
CA SER A 83 9.43 -16.75 -7.92
C SER A 83 8.19 -16.75 -8.83
N GLN A 84 6.99 -16.64 -8.25
CA GLN A 84 5.75 -16.53 -9.01
C GLN A 84 5.68 -15.25 -9.85
N LEU A 85 6.20 -14.13 -9.33
CA LEU A 85 6.29 -12.87 -10.08
C LEU A 85 7.25 -13.00 -11.27
N SER A 86 8.42 -13.61 -11.10
CA SER A 86 9.38 -13.84 -12.19
C SER A 86 8.81 -14.72 -13.29
N ILE A 87 8.02 -15.75 -12.94
CA ILE A 87 7.34 -16.60 -13.93
C ILE A 87 6.23 -15.82 -14.64
N TYR A 88 5.37 -15.12 -13.89
CA TYR A 88 4.22 -14.41 -14.47
C TYR A 88 4.63 -13.20 -15.31
N PHE A 89 5.72 -12.53 -14.95
CA PHE A 89 6.28 -11.36 -15.65
C PHE A 89 7.64 -11.67 -16.28
N GLU A 90 7.72 -12.80 -16.99
CA GLU A 90 8.94 -13.24 -17.68
C GLU A 90 9.56 -12.12 -18.52
N GLY A 91 10.87 -11.90 -18.37
CA GLY A 91 11.64 -10.89 -19.10
C GLY A 91 11.47 -9.44 -18.62
N ARG A 92 10.78 -9.20 -17.50
CA ARG A 92 10.64 -7.85 -16.89
C ARG A 92 11.29 -7.71 -15.51
N ILE A 93 11.46 -8.82 -14.81
CA ILE A 93 12.01 -8.94 -13.45
C ILE A 93 13.21 -9.88 -13.54
#